data_AF-U9U2H3-F1
#
_entry.id   AF-U9U2H3-F1
#
_cell.length_a   1.000
_cell.length_b   1.000
_cell.length_c   1.000
_cell.angle_alpha   90.00
_cell.angle_beta   90.00
_cell.angle_gamma   90.00
#
_symmetry.space_group_name_H-M   'P 1'
#
loop_
_entity.id
_entity.type
_entity.pdbx_description
1 polymer ?
#
loop_
_entity_poly.entity_id
_entity_poly.type
_entity_poly.pdbx_seq_one_letter_code
_entity_poly.pdbx_strand_id
1 'polypeptide(L)'
;MHGITDFCLVLTCEDSVFWLEDSSGIIYYWSCIDDTMICKGDNLEEALTNYLYYQKNLYYVNENTFKLVPIHAFDKEAEEWAKSSEAYLDIDIIKESLKHKLKIGEKKKQQKKQKKKKSKKKY
;
A
#
# COMPACT_ATOMS: atom_id res chain seq x y z
N MET A 1 -3.85 -16.20 -5.72
CA MET A 1 -3.98 -16.84 -7.05
C MET A 1 -5.33 -16.48 -7.65
N HIS A 2 -5.41 -15.37 -8.38
CA HIS A 2 -6.66 -14.72 -8.79
C HIS A 2 -7.41 -15.44 -9.92
N GLY A 3 -7.55 -16.77 -9.85
CA GLY A 3 -8.37 -17.55 -10.79
C GLY A 3 -7.84 -17.67 -12.22
N ILE A 4 -6.78 -16.93 -12.60
CA ILE A 4 -6.13 -17.05 -13.91
C ILE A 4 -5.23 -18.28 -13.90
N THR A 5 -5.58 -19.27 -14.73
CA THR A 5 -4.89 -20.56 -14.84
C THR A 5 -4.27 -20.79 -16.21
N ASP A 6 -4.67 -19.99 -17.20
CA ASP A 6 -4.19 -20.06 -18.58
C ASP A 6 -3.51 -18.73 -18.92
N PHE A 7 -2.20 -18.69 -18.70
CA PHE A 7 -1.37 -17.52 -19.00
C PHE A 7 0.04 -17.91 -19.41
N CYS A 8 0.65 -17.08 -20.24
CA CYS A 8 2.03 -17.14 -20.64
C CYS A 8 2.84 -16.06 -19.91
N LEU A 9 4.03 -16.42 -19.44
CA LEU A 9 4.95 -15.47 -18.84
C LEU A 9 5.69 -14.71 -19.96
N VAL A 10 5.50 -13.39 -20.01
CA VAL A 10 6.12 -12.51 -21.02
C VAL A 10 7.44 -11.93 -20.52
N LEU A 11 7.45 -11.44 -19.28
CA LEU A 11 8.59 -10.75 -18.70
C LEU A 11 8.64 -10.98 -17.18
N THR A 12 9.86 -11.06 -16.64
CA THR A 12 10.12 -11.15 -15.20
C THR A 12 11.13 -10.10 -14.78
N CYS A 13 10.98 -9.59 -13.57
CA CYS A 13 11.98 -8.75 -12.92
C CYS A 13 12.19 -9.25 -11.49
N GLU A 14 13.46 -9.55 -11.15
CA GLU A 14 13.91 -9.89 -9.80
C GLU A 14 13.10 -11.00 -9.10
N ASP A 15 12.52 -11.93 -9.86
CA ASP A 15 11.67 -13.03 -9.38
C ASP A 15 10.46 -12.59 -8.53
N SER A 16 10.13 -11.30 -8.55
CA SER A 16 9.08 -10.72 -7.72
C SER A 16 7.97 -10.04 -8.52
N VAL A 17 8.26 -9.74 -9.78
CA VAL A 17 7.36 -9.04 -10.69
C VAL A 17 7.24 -9.80 -11.99
N PHE A 18 6.01 -10.06 -12.41
CA PHE A 18 5.68 -10.91 -13.55
C PHE A 18 4.73 -10.18 -14.49
N TRP A 19 5.05 -10.17 -15.78
CA TRP A 19 4.14 -9.75 -16.83
C TRP A 19 3.57 -11.00 -17.47
N LEU A 20 2.26 -11.12 -17.43
CA LEU A 20 1.52 -12.31 -17.83
C LEU A 20 0.62 -11.93 -19.00
N GLU A 21 0.60 -12.74 -20.04
CA GLU A 21 -0.32 -12.62 -21.17
C GLU A 21 -1.33 -13.76 -21.08
N ASP A 22 -2.62 -13.45 -21.11
CA ASP A 22 -3.64 -14.49 -21.18
C ASP A 22 -3.86 -14.98 -22.62
N SER A 23 -4.69 -16.01 -22.79
CA SER A 23 -5.00 -16.55 -24.12
C SER A 23 -5.79 -15.59 -25.02
N SER A 24 -6.29 -14.47 -24.50
CA SER A 24 -6.91 -13.40 -25.26
C SER A 24 -5.93 -12.29 -25.67
N GLY A 25 -4.67 -12.38 -25.23
CA GLY A 25 -3.62 -11.37 -25.47
C GLY A 25 -3.57 -10.25 -24.42
N ILE A 26 -4.44 -10.28 -23.40
CA ILE A 26 -4.49 -9.26 -22.36
C ILE A 26 -3.25 -9.39 -21.48
N ILE A 27 -2.62 -8.26 -21.22
CA ILE A 27 -1.41 -8.19 -20.40
C ILE A 27 -1.73 -7.79 -18.98
N TYR A 28 -1.35 -8.65 -18.05
CA TYR A 28 -1.38 -8.43 -16.63
C TYR A 28 0.02 -8.21 -16.08
N TYR A 29 0.09 -7.46 -15.00
CA TYR A 29 1.24 -7.30 -14.15
C TYR A 29 0.90 -7.88 -12.78
N TRP A 30 1.72 -8.78 -12.27
CA TRP A 30 1.57 -9.34 -10.94
C TRP A 30 2.82 -9.09 -10.12
N SER A 31 2.65 -8.54 -8.92
CA SER A 31 3.70 -8.36 -7.92
C SER A 31 3.48 -9.36 -6.80
N CYS A 32 4.43 -10.28 -6.58
CA CYS A 32 4.32 -11.22 -5.46
C CYS A 32 4.62 -10.56 -4.10
N ILE A 33 5.24 -9.37 -4.10
CA ILE A 33 5.57 -8.62 -2.88
C ILE A 33 4.29 -8.16 -2.18
N ASP A 34 3.38 -7.61 -2.98
CA ASP A 34 2.13 -7.00 -2.48
C ASP A 34 0.89 -7.87 -2.80
N ASP A 35 1.09 -9.03 -3.42
CA ASP A 35 0.06 -9.90 -4.01
C ASP A 35 -0.94 -9.15 -4.91
N THR A 36 -0.48 -8.11 -5.59
CA THR A 36 -1.35 -7.26 -6.42
C THR A 36 -1.26 -7.64 -7.89
N MET A 37 -2.41 -7.62 -8.56
CA MET A 37 -2.50 -7.80 -10.01
C MET A 37 -3.14 -6.59 -10.68
N ILE A 38 -2.54 -6.17 -11.79
CA ILE A 38 -2.94 -4.99 -12.56
C ILE A 38 -3.11 -5.39 -14.02
N CYS A 39 -4.28 -5.14 -14.58
CA CYS A 39 -4.50 -5.19 -16.03
C CYS A 39 -3.88 -3.96 -16.69
N LYS A 40 -3.03 -4.17 -17.69
CA LYS A 40 -2.26 -3.12 -18.37
C LYS A 40 -2.78 -2.75 -19.75
N GLY A 41 -3.42 -3.67 -20.46
CA GLY A 41 -3.96 -3.42 -21.80
C GLY A 41 -4.21 -4.73 -22.56
N ASP A 42 -4.80 -4.61 -23.75
CA ASP A 42 -5.27 -5.75 -24.55
C ASP A 42 -4.15 -6.39 -25.38
N ASN A 43 -2.96 -5.81 -25.35
CA ASN A 43 -1.74 -6.35 -25.96
C ASN A 43 -0.49 -5.72 -25.33
N LEU A 44 0.69 -6.24 -25.67
CA LEU A 44 1.97 -5.79 -25.11
C LEU A 44 2.32 -4.34 -25.43
N GLU A 45 2.03 -3.87 -26.65
CA GLU A 45 2.32 -2.50 -27.06
C GLU A 45 1.50 -1.49 -26.25
N GLU A 46 0.20 -1.74 -26.12
CA GLU A 46 -0.70 -0.94 -25.31
C GLU A 46 -0.31 -0.99 -23.82
N ALA A 47 0.01 -2.18 -23.30
CA ALA A 47 0.41 -2.38 -21.93
C ALA A 47 1.69 -1.60 -21.55
N LEU A 48 2.68 -1.60 -22.44
CA LEU A 48 3.91 -0.81 -22.28
C LEU A 48 3.61 0.69 -22.36
N THR A 49 2.78 1.10 -23.31
CA THR A 49 2.38 2.50 -23.49
C THR A 49 1.63 3.04 -22.27
N ASN A 50 0.69 2.26 -21.72
CA ASN A 50 -0.03 2.59 -20.51
C ASN A 50 0.89 2.63 -19.29
N TYR A 51 1.83 1.67 -19.18
CA TYR A 51 2.79 1.65 -18.08
C TYR A 51 3.75 2.85 -18.08
N LEU A 52 4.26 3.24 -19.26
CA LEU A 52 5.25 4.31 -19.38
C LEU A 52 4.63 5.71 -19.40
N TYR A 53 3.43 5.87 -19.97
CA TYR A 53 2.86 7.18 -20.27
C TYR A 53 1.45 7.41 -19.71
N TYR A 54 0.62 6.37 -19.59
CA TYR A 54 -0.81 6.52 -19.25
C TYR A 54 -1.24 5.66 -18.07
N GLN A 55 -0.69 5.92 -16.88
CA GLN A 55 -1.05 5.19 -15.66
C GLN A 55 -2.56 5.22 -15.33
N LYS A 56 -3.30 6.21 -15.83
CA LYS A 56 -4.76 6.30 -15.65
C LYS A 56 -5.53 5.16 -16.34
N ASN A 57 -4.93 4.53 -17.35
CA ASN A 57 -5.53 3.43 -18.09
C ASN A 57 -5.25 2.06 -17.45
N LEU A 58 -4.57 2.04 -16.30
CA LEU A 58 -4.28 0.82 -15.57
C LEU A 58 -5.40 0.52 -14.57
N TYR A 59 -5.68 -0.77 -14.40
CA TYR A 59 -6.75 -1.24 -13.52
C TYR A 59 -6.26 -2.34 -12.59
N TYR A 60 -6.52 -2.23 -11.29
CA TYR A 60 -6.38 -3.33 -10.36
C TYR A 60 -7.40 -4.42 -10.65
N VAL A 61 -6.98 -5.68 -10.55
CA VAL A 61 -7.88 -6.82 -10.57
C VAL A 61 -8.26 -7.13 -9.13
N ASN A 62 -9.52 -6.94 -8.78
CA ASN A 62 -10.00 -7.28 -7.44
C ASN A 62 -10.02 -8.81 -7.26
N GLU A 63 -9.32 -9.31 -6.24
CA GLU A 63 -9.13 -10.76 -6.06
C GLU A 63 -10.43 -11.53 -5.80
N ASN A 64 -11.40 -10.88 -5.14
CA ASN A 64 -12.63 -11.54 -4.71
C ASN A 64 -13.72 -11.49 -5.78
N THR A 65 -13.75 -10.41 -6.56
CA THR A 65 -14.81 -10.14 -7.54
C THR A 65 -14.35 -10.24 -8.98
N PHE A 66 -13.04 -10.35 -9.21
CA PHE A 66 -12.37 -10.32 -10.52
C PHE A 66 -12.69 -9.07 -11.36
N LYS A 67 -13.22 -8.03 -10.72
CA LYS A 67 -13.55 -6.77 -11.39
C LYS A 67 -12.32 -5.89 -11.52
N LEU A 68 -12.27 -5.16 -12.64
CA LEU A 68 -11.28 -4.13 -12.89
C LEU A 68 -11.67 -2.84 -12.16
N VAL A 69 -10.76 -2.36 -11.32
CA VAL A 69 -10.90 -1.11 -10.57
C VAL A 69 -9.81 -0.15 -11.03
N PRO A 70 -10.14 1.06 -11.53
CA PRO A 70 -9.12 2.00 -11.96
C PRO A 70 -8.15 2.30 -10.81
N ILE A 71 -6.84 2.37 -11.08
CA ILE A 71 -5.84 2.58 -10.02
C ILE A 71 -6.10 3.88 -9.23
N HIS A 72 -6.56 4.92 -9.94
CA HIS A 72 -6.85 6.24 -9.37
C HIS A 72 -8.21 6.35 -8.67
N ALA A 73 -9.01 5.27 -8.61
CA ALA A 73 -10.31 5.30 -7.93
C ALA A 73 -10.16 5.68 -6.45
N PHE A 74 -9.10 5.16 -5.81
CA PHE A 74 -8.81 5.43 -4.40
C PHE A 74 -8.20 6.81 -4.17
N ASP A 75 -7.47 7.37 -5.14
CA ASP A 75 -6.89 8.71 -5.01
C ASP A 75 -7.98 9.77 -4.83
N LYS A 76 -9.08 9.62 -5.60
CA LYS A 76 -10.22 10.53 -5.49
C LYS A 76 -10.94 10.38 -4.16
N GLU A 77 -11.18 9.15 -3.72
CA GLU A 77 -11.80 8.86 -2.43
C GLU A 77 -10.94 9.38 -1.27
N ALA A 78 -9.62 9.18 -1.32
CA ALA A 78 -8.69 9.69 -0.33
C ALA A 78 -8.64 11.23 -0.33
N GLU A 79 -8.67 11.87 -1.50
CA GLU A 79 -8.71 13.33 -1.61
C GLU A 79 -10.02 13.91 -1.03
N GLU A 80 -11.16 13.27 -1.32
CA GLU A 80 -12.46 13.63 -0.75
C GLU A 80 -12.49 13.42 0.76
N TRP A 81 -11.98 12.29 1.24
CA TRP A 81 -11.87 11.99 2.67
C TRP A 81 -10.98 12.99 3.39
N ALA A 82 -9.82 13.34 2.83
CA ALA A 82 -8.91 14.32 3.41
C ALA A 82 -9.53 15.72 3.55
N LYS A 83 -10.51 16.06 2.70
CA LYS A 83 -11.28 17.32 2.77
C LYS A 83 -12.47 17.24 3.73
N SER A 84 -12.85 16.04 4.17
CA SER A 84 -14.00 15.82 5.05
C SER A 84 -13.71 16.25 6.50
N SER A 85 -14.76 16.57 7.25
CA SER A 85 -14.67 16.82 8.70
C SER A 85 -14.29 15.59 9.51
N GLU A 86 -14.53 14.37 8.98
CA GLU A 86 -14.15 13.12 9.63
C GLU A 86 -12.64 12.94 9.70
N ALA A 87 -11.91 13.35 8.65
CA ALA A 87 -10.44 13.33 8.67
C ALA A 87 -9.85 14.22 9.78
N TYR A 88 -10.47 15.37 10.07
CA TYR A 88 -10.03 16.24 11.18
C TYR A 88 -10.18 15.58 12.55
N LEU A 89 -11.31 14.89 12.78
CA LEU A 89 -11.56 14.19 14.05
C LEU A 89 -10.56 13.04 14.27
N ASP A 90 -10.26 12.28 13.21
CA ASP A 90 -9.33 11.16 13.30
C ASP A 90 -7.89 11.62 13.54
N ILE A 91 -7.46 12.70 12.87
CA ILE A 91 -6.15 13.33 13.10
C ILE A 91 -6.01 13.80 14.57
N ASP A 92 -7.07 14.37 15.14
CA ASP A 92 -7.02 14.83 16.53
C ASP A 92 -6.98 13.66 17.53
N ILE A 93 -7.70 12.57 17.26
CA ILE A 93 -7.60 11.32 18.04
C ILE A 93 -6.19 10.73 17.99
N ILE A 94 -5.55 10.72 16.81
CA ILE A 94 -4.17 10.24 16.63
C ILE A 94 -3.18 11.15 17.38
N LYS A 95 -3.34 12.47 17.30
CA LYS A 95 -2.51 13.44 18.04
C LYS A 95 -2.66 13.28 19.56
N GLU A 96 -3.88 13.12 20.06
CA GLU A 96 -4.18 12.90 21.47
C GLU A 96 -3.49 11.62 21.97
N SER A 97 -3.59 10.54 21.18
CA SER A 97 -2.95 9.25 21.46
C SER A 97 -1.42 9.35 21.47
N LEU A 98 -0.82 10.08 20.53
CA LEU A 98 0.62 10.34 20.48
C LEU A 98 1.10 11.16 21.69
N LYS A 99 0.36 12.21 22.08
CA LYS A 99 0.67 13.00 23.28
C LYS A 99 0.65 12.12 24.53
N HIS A 100 -0.33 11.23 24.66
CA HIS A 100 -0.40 10.30 25.79
C HIS A 100 0.80 9.35 25.81
N LYS A 101 1.19 8.81 24.65
CA LYS A 101 2.36 7.92 24.49
C LYS A 101 3.68 8.61 24.85
N LEU A 102 3.85 9.87 24.44
CA LEU A 102 5.01 10.70 24.81
C LEU A 102 5.08 10.98 26.31
N LYS A 103 3.95 11.36 26.94
CA LYS A 103 3.85 11.57 28.39
C LYS A 103 4.22 10.31 29.18
N ILE A 104 3.81 9.12 28.73
CA ILE A 104 4.21 7.84 29.34
C ILE A 104 5.72 7.59 29.18
N GLY A 105 6.28 7.88 28.01
CA GLY A 105 7.71 7.76 27.73
C GLY A 105 8.57 8.65 28.63
N GLU A 106 8.14 9.89 28.87
CA GLU A 106 8.81 10.83 29.76
C GLU A 106 8.75 10.39 31.23
N LYS A 107 7.58 9.92 31.70
CA LYS A 107 7.43 9.34 33.05
C LYS A 107 8.38 8.15 33.27
N LYS A 108 8.53 7.26 32.28
CA LYS A 108 9.49 6.13 32.34
C LYS A 108 10.96 6.59 32.37
N LYS A 109 11.33 7.63 31.62
CA LYS A 109 12.69 8.23 31.65
C LYS A 109 12.99 8.87 33.02
N GLN A 110 12.05 9.57 33.62
CA GLN A 110 12.21 10.19 34.95
C GLN A 110 12.36 9.13 36.06
N GLN A 111 11.59 8.05 36.02
CA GLN A 111 11.73 6.93 36.97
C GLN A 111 13.09 6.23 36.86
N LYS A 112 13.63 6.03 35.64
CA LYS A 112 15.00 5.51 35.45
C LYS A 112 16.08 6.44 36.01
N LYS A 113 15.95 7.77 35.85
CA LYS A 113 16.88 8.75 36.43
C LYS A 113 16.84 8.75 37.96
N GLN A 114 15.66 8.63 38.57
CA GLN A 114 15.54 8.55 40.04
C GLN A 114 16.12 7.24 40.62
N LYS A 115 15.95 6.09 39.95
CA LYS A 115 16.61 4.82 40.36
C LYS A 115 18.14 4.89 40.26
N LYS A 116 18.70 5.57 39.24
CA LYS A 116 20.15 5.83 39.14
C LYS A 116 20.68 6.78 40.23
N LYS A 117 19.90 7.77 40.66
CA LYS A 117 20.30 8.66 41.78
C LYS A 117 20.23 7.96 43.15
N LYS A 118 19.27 7.06 43.37
CA LYS A 118 19.18 6.26 44.62
C LYS A 118 20.28 5.21 44.76
N SER A 119 20.80 4.66 43.67
CA SER A 119 21.93 3.71 43.69
C SER A 119 23.28 4.39 43.97
N LYS A 120 23.45 5.67 43.59
CA LYS A 120 24.67 6.45 43.89
C LYS A 120 24.77 6.99 45.32
N LYS A 121 23.68 6.97 46.09
CA LYS A 121 23.64 7.44 47.50
C LYS A 121 23.84 6.32 48.53
N LYS A 122 24.13 5.09 48.08
CA LYS A 122 24.25 3.90 48.93
C LYS A 122 25.70 3.44 49.17
N TYR A 123 26.67 4.27 48.81
CA TYR A 123 28.10 4.12 49.14
C TYR A 123 28.58 5.36 49.87
#